data_AF-A0A0U2IP34-F1
#
_entry.id   AF-A0A0U2IP34-F1
#
_cell.length_a   1.000
_cell.length_b   1.000
_cell.length_c   1.000
_cell.angle_alpha   90.00
_cell.angle_beta   90.00
_cell.angle_gamma   90.00
#
_symmetry.space_group_name_H-M   'P 1'
#
loop_
_entity.id
_entity.type
_entity.pdbx_description
1 polymer ?
#
loop_
_entity_poly.entity_id
_entity_poly.type
_entity_poly.pdbx_seq_one_letter_code
_entity_poly.pdbx_strand_id
1 'polypeptide(L)' 'MDSSIRTYFVNLQFQDKNVRYEAYIHLLNATEEKVDWTYEVWDDLKQDLTHPDPHRRSIAAQLL' A
#
# COMPACT_ATOMS: atom_id res chain seq x y z
N MET A 1 11.48 1.69 -7.67
CA MET A 1 10.40 2.49 -7.07
C MET A 1 10.91 3.85 -6.60
N ASP A 2 10.10 4.91 -6.73
CA ASP A 2 10.38 6.24 -6.15
C ASP A 2 10.41 6.18 -4.61
N SER A 3 11.32 6.96 -4.03
CA SER A 3 11.47 7.20 -2.58
C SER A 3 10.15 7.59 -1.90
N SER A 4 9.28 8.34 -2.57
CA SER A 4 7.98 8.77 -2.06
C SER A 4 7.03 7.58 -1.87
N ILE A 5 6.86 6.75 -2.90
CA ILE A 5 6.03 5.54 -2.91
C ILE A 5 6.52 4.56 -1.84
N ARG A 6 7.84 4.37 -1.72
CA ARG A 6 8.41 3.52 -0.67
C ARG A 6 8.01 3.99 0.73
N THR A 7 8.03 5.30 0.95
CA THR A 7 7.67 5.90 2.24
C THR A 7 6.19 5.66 2.55
N TYR A 8 5.31 5.78 1.56
CA TYR A 8 3.90 5.48 1.77
C TYR A 8 3.64 4.01 2.11
N PHE A 9 4.35 3.05 1.49
CA PHE A 9 4.25 1.64 1.88
C PHE A 9 4.69 1.38 3.32
N VAL A 10 5.73 2.07 3.82
CA VAL A 10 6.14 2.00 5.23
C VAL A 10 5.07 2.61 6.14
N ASN A 11 4.50 3.74 5.74
CA ASN A 11 3.45 4.43 6.49
C ASN A 11 2.15 3.62 6.59
N LEU A 12 1.87 2.69 5.67
CA LEU A 12 0.74 1.76 5.80
C LEU A 12 0.82 0.89 7.07
N GLN A 13 2.03 0.69 7.60
CA GLN A 13 2.28 -0.13 8.80
C GLN A 13 2.27 0.69 10.10
N PHE A 14 2.08 2.01 10.03
CA PHE A 14 2.04 2.86 11.23
C PHE A 14 0.73 2.67 12.01
N GLN A 15 0.83 2.75 13.34
CA GLN A 15 -0.34 2.68 14.21
C GLN A 15 -1.22 3.94 14.13
N ASP A 16 -0.64 5.08 13.79
CA ASP A 16 -1.38 6.32 13.59
C ASP A 16 -2.31 6.19 12.37
N LYS A 17 -3.62 6.38 12.62
CA LYS A 17 -4.66 6.25 11.60
C LYS A 17 -4.53 7.30 10.49
N ASN A 18 -4.14 8.52 10.82
CA ASN A 18 -4.04 9.61 9.85
C ASN A 18 -2.87 9.35 8.90
N VAL A 19 -1.71 8.96 9.45
CA VAL A 19 -0.52 8.60 8.66
C VAL A 19 -0.83 7.44 7.70
N ARG A 20 -1.54 6.42 8.19
CA ARG A 20 -1.94 5.27 7.37
C ARG A 20 -2.92 5.67 6.26
N TYR A 21 -3.90 6.51 6.60
CA TYR A 21 -4.93 6.95 5.66
C TYR A 21 -4.34 7.82 4.55
N GLU A 22 -3.48 8.78 4.89
CA GLU A 22 -2.79 9.62 3.90
C GLU A 22 -1.94 8.75 2.95
N ALA A 23 -1.17 7.81 3.50
CA ALA A 23 -0.38 6.89 2.69
C ALA A 23 -1.22 6.05 1.75
N TYR A 24 -2.35 5.54 2.23
CA TYR A 24 -3.31 4.80 1.40
C TYR A 24 -3.83 5.65 0.24
N ILE A 25 -4.29 6.88 0.50
CA ILE A 25 -4.80 7.78 -0.55
C ILE A 25 -3.73 8.08 -1.60
N HIS A 26 -2.49 8.34 -1.17
CA HIS A 26 -1.40 8.60 -2.11
C HIS A 26 -1.08 7.40 -3.01
N LEU A 27 -1.06 6.19 -2.45
CA LEU A 27 -0.84 4.97 -3.23
C LEU A 27 -1.99 4.70 -4.19
N LEU A 28 -3.23 4.87 -3.75
CA LEU A 28 -4.41 4.68 -4.60
C LEU A 28 -4.39 5.66 -5.78
N ASN A 29 -4.12 6.94 -5.53
CA ASN A 29 -4.03 7.94 -6.59
C ASN A 29 -2.88 7.63 -7.56
N ALA A 30 -1.76 7.13 -7.06
CA ALA A 30 -0.64 6.74 -7.93
C ALA A 30 -1.02 5.57 -8.86
N THR A 31 -1.90 4.67 -8.42
CA THR A 31 -2.40 3.54 -9.25
C THR A 31 -3.48 3.92 -10.26
N GLU A 32 -3.95 5.18 -10.28
CA GLU A 32 -4.85 5.67 -11.35
C GLU A 32 -4.15 5.70 -12.72
N GLU A 33 -2.82 5.81 -12.71
CA GLU A 33 -1.98 5.68 -13.89
C GLU A 33 -1.17 4.38 -13.87
N LYS A 34 -0.61 4.03 -15.03
CA LYS A 34 0.25 2.86 -15.14
C LYS A 34 1.54 3.08 -14.35
N VAL A 35 1.71 2.29 -13.30
CA VAL A 35 2.91 2.28 -12.46
C VAL A 35 3.86 1.14 -12.82
N ASP A 36 5.15 1.37 -12.63
CA ASP A 36 6.24 0.40 -12.91
C ASP A 36 6.69 -0.37 -11.66
N TRP A 37 6.48 0.20 -10.48
CA TRP A 37 6.85 -0.36 -9.19
C TRP A 37 5.94 -1.51 -8.72
N THR A 38 4.86 -1.82 -9.43
CA THR A 38 3.94 -2.90 -9.05
C THR A 38 4.66 -4.22 -8.82
N TYR A 39 5.64 -4.56 -9.67
CA TYR A 39 6.41 -5.80 -9.54
C TYR A 39 7.25 -5.87 -8.26
N GLU A 40 7.64 -4.72 -7.68
CA GLU A 40 8.42 -4.65 -6.46
C GLU A 40 7.57 -4.96 -5.20
N VAL A 41 6.26 -4.73 -5.26
CA VAL A 41 5.35 -4.87 -4.11
C VAL A 41 4.26 -5.94 -4.32
N TRP A 42 4.19 -6.54 -5.50
CA TRP A 42 3.14 -7.49 -5.88
C TRP A 42 3.08 -8.70 -4.95
N ASP A 43 4.22 -9.29 -4.61
CA ASP A 43 4.26 -10.47 -3.74
C ASP A 43 3.85 -10.13 -2.30
N ASP A 44 4.27 -8.96 -1.81
CA ASP A 44 3.89 -8.45 -0.48
C ASP A 44 2.38 -8.18 -0.40
N LEU A 45 1.80 -7.54 -1.42
CA LEU A 45 0.36 -7.28 -1.50
C LEU A 45 -0.44 -8.59 -1.54
N LYS A 46 -0.01 -9.57 -2.34
CA LYS A 46 -0.67 -10.89 -2.37
C LYS A 46 -0.59 -11.60 -1.03
N GLN A 47 0.55 -11.53 -0.33
CA GLN A 47 0.67 -12.08 1.01
C GLN A 47 -0.30 -11.38 1.98
N ASP A 48 -0.41 -10.06 1.85
CA ASP A 48 -1.24 -9.24 2.73
C ASP A 48 -2.74 -9.49 2.60
N LEU A 49 -3.22 -10.06 1.49
CA LEU A 49 -4.61 -10.51 1.35
C LEU A 49 -5.04 -11.53 2.42
N THR A 50 -4.10 -12.24 3.04
CA THR A 50 -4.35 -13.24 4.08
C THR A 50 -3.83 -12.84 5.46
N HIS A 51 -3.32 -11.61 5.60
CA HIS A 51 -2.71 -11.13 6.84
C HIS A 51 -3.72 -11.09 8.01
N PRO A 52 -3.37 -11.37 9.28
CA PRO A 52 -4.31 -11.31 10.39
C PRO A 52 -4.90 -9.91 10.67
N ASP A 53 -4.14 -8.85 10.37
CA ASP A 53 -4.61 -7.45 10.43
C ASP A 53 -5.63 -7.16 9.32
N PRO A 54 -6.90 -6.84 9.64
CA PRO A 54 -7.92 -6.51 8.64
C PRO A 54 -7.60 -5.27 7.81
N HIS A 55 -6.84 -4.30 8.35
CA HIS A 55 -6.45 -3.11 7.60
C HIS A 55 -5.50 -3.47 6.46
N ARG A 56 -4.49 -4.32 6.73
CA ARG A 56 -3.55 -4.77 5.70
C ARG A 56 -4.27 -5.56 4.61
N ARG A 57 -5.17 -6.49 4.98
CA ARG A 57 -6.00 -7.21 4.00
C ARG A 57 -6.82 -6.28 3.13
N SER A 58 -7.52 -5.32 3.75
CA SER A 58 -8.38 -4.39 3.03
C SER A 58 -7.59 -3.51 2.06
N ILE A 59 -6.43 -3.00 2.48
CA ILE A 59 -5.61 -2.12 1.66
C ILE A 59 -4.97 -2.90 0.51
N ALA A 60 -4.47 -4.12 0.78
CA ALA A 60 -3.93 -4.97 -0.27
C ALA A 60 -4.96 -5.30 -1.35
N ALA A 61 -6.20 -5.59 -0.97
CA ALA A 61 -7.29 -5.84 -1.91
C ALA A 61 -7.73 -4.61 -2.70
N GLN A 62 -7.42 -3.39 -2.25
CA GLN A 62 -7.76 -2.13 -2.94
C GLN A 62 -6.66 -1.67 -3.89
N LEU A 63 -5.41 -2.02 -3.62
CA LEU A 63 -4.25 -1.67 -4.46
C LEU A 63 -3.99 -2.69 -5.58
N LEU A 64 -4.60 -3.88 -5.50
CA LEU A 64 -4.55 -4.94 -6.52
C LEU A 64 -5.77 -4.88 -7.44
#